data_AF-A0AA92W3F7-F1
#
_entry.id   AF-A0AA92W3F7-F1
#
_cell.length_a   1.000
_cell.length_b   1.000
_cell.length_c   1.000
_cell.angle_alpha   90.00
_cell.angle_beta   90.00
_cell.angle_gamma   90.00
#
_symmetry.space_group_name_H-M   'P 1'
#
loop_
_entity.id
_entity.type
_entity.pdbx_description
1 polymer ?
#
loop_
_entity_poly.entity_id
_entity_poly.type
_entity_poly.pdbx_seq_one_letter_code
_entity_poly.pdbx_strand_id
1 'polypeptide(L)'
;MKKILDMKKMGALALGLMAFAPAAMAQDEVETSIGADIVSQYYWRGQDLGAVSLQPTLGIGYKGLSLTAWGSVGLSQPEDTKEFDLTLAYETGGFHIGVTDYWFNSPNEKYFAYKAHETSHVFEANVGYDFGPLALNWYTNFAGNDGVNKDGDRAYSSYVEATAPFKLGGCDWEASVGAVPFATSFYGDANGFAVTHVGVKATKDLKITDSFSVPVFAQVAANPSTEKAYMVVGFTLQP
;
A
#
# COMPACT_ATOMS: atom_id res chain seq x y z
N MET A 1 -28.35 -35.71 -29.16
CA MET A 1 -27.34 -34.64 -29.32
C MET A 1 -27.28 -33.84 -28.02
N LYS A 2 -26.36 -34.19 -27.13
CA LYS A 2 -26.06 -33.44 -25.89
C LYS A 2 -25.16 -32.27 -26.28
N LYS A 3 -25.63 -31.03 -26.09
CA LYS A 3 -24.75 -29.85 -26.15
C LYS A 3 -24.05 -29.73 -24.80
N ILE A 4 -22.75 -29.97 -24.84
CA ILE A 4 -21.78 -29.67 -23.80
C ILE A 4 -21.73 -28.14 -23.67
N LEU A 5 -21.90 -27.61 -22.45
CA LEU A 5 -21.76 -26.19 -22.17
C LEU A 5 -20.27 -25.85 -22.21
N ASP A 6 -19.89 -25.01 -23.16
CA ASP A 6 -18.52 -24.56 -23.39
C ASP A 6 -18.19 -23.45 -22.37
N MET A 7 -17.36 -23.79 -21.40
CA MET A 7 -16.95 -22.92 -20.29
C MET A 7 -15.75 -22.08 -20.75
N LYS A 8 -16.01 -20.98 -21.45
CA LYS A 8 -14.98 -20.00 -21.82
C LYS A 8 -15.48 -18.57 -21.64
N LYS A 9 -14.63 -17.77 -20.98
CA LYS A 9 -14.68 -16.32 -20.70
C LYS A 9 -15.05 -15.95 -19.25
N MET A 10 -14.18 -16.31 -18.31
CA MET A 10 -13.94 -15.49 -17.12
C MET A 10 -12.62 -14.74 -17.37
N GLY A 11 -12.71 -13.46 -17.71
CA GLY A 11 -11.56 -12.58 -17.70
C GLY A 11 -11.27 -12.24 -16.24
N ALA A 12 -10.17 -12.76 -15.71
CA ALA A 12 -9.65 -12.34 -14.42
C ALA A 12 -9.25 -10.86 -14.52
N LEU A 13 -9.90 -10.03 -13.71
CA LEU A 13 -9.64 -8.61 -13.60
C LEU A 13 -8.73 -8.43 -12.39
N ALA A 14 -7.42 -8.41 -12.60
CA ALA A 14 -6.43 -8.22 -11.55
C ALA A 14 -5.97 -6.77 -11.57
N LEU A 15 -6.45 -5.94 -10.64
CA LEU A 15 -6.07 -4.53 -10.53
C LEU A 15 -6.07 -4.08 -9.08
N GLY A 16 -4.92 -3.55 -8.66
CA GLY A 16 -4.67 -2.93 -7.36
C GLY A 16 -3.53 -3.63 -6.63
N LEU A 17 -2.36 -2.99 -6.53
CA LEU A 17 -1.28 -3.40 -5.62
C LEU A 17 -1.62 -3.02 -4.18
N MET A 18 -2.57 -3.76 -3.64
CA MET A 18 -2.43 -4.63 -2.46
C MET A 18 -3.21 -5.87 -2.88
N ALA A 19 -2.67 -7.08 -2.69
CA ALA A 19 -3.18 -8.32 -3.28
C ALA A 19 -4.72 -8.49 -3.20
N PHE A 20 -5.48 -7.99 -4.18
CA PHE A 20 -6.92 -8.23 -4.29
C PHE A 20 -7.12 -9.52 -5.09
N ALA A 21 -7.01 -10.65 -4.40
CA ALA A 21 -7.55 -11.91 -4.91
C ALA A 21 -9.10 -11.85 -4.85
N PRO A 22 -9.83 -12.21 -5.93
CA PRO A 22 -11.29 -12.22 -5.89
C PRO A 22 -11.82 -13.19 -4.83
N ALA A 23 -12.68 -12.66 -3.96
CA ALA A 23 -13.19 -13.34 -2.77
C ALA A 23 -14.03 -14.61 -3.08
N ALA A 24 -13.87 -15.58 -2.19
CA ALA A 24 -14.76 -16.70 -1.83
C ALA A 24 -14.60 -18.07 -2.52
N MET A 25 -13.74 -18.26 -3.53
CA MET A 25 -13.49 -19.60 -4.12
C MET A 25 -12.00 -20.01 -4.20
N ALA A 26 -11.06 -19.08 -4.00
CA ALA A 26 -9.61 -19.34 -4.08
C ALA A 26 -8.93 -19.70 -2.74
N GLN A 27 -9.68 -19.66 -1.63
CA GLN A 27 -9.10 -19.77 -0.28
C GLN A 27 -8.55 -21.16 0.09
N ASP A 28 -8.76 -22.22 -0.70
CA ASP A 28 -8.31 -23.57 -0.34
C ASP A 28 -6.88 -23.94 -0.79
N GLU A 29 -6.23 -23.08 -1.58
CA GLU A 29 -4.84 -23.29 -2.02
C GLU A 29 -3.89 -22.28 -1.36
N VAL A 30 -2.61 -22.66 -1.30
CA VAL A 30 -1.55 -21.73 -0.89
C VAL A 30 -1.21 -20.83 -2.07
N GLU A 31 -1.39 -19.54 -1.90
CA GLU A 31 -1.08 -18.54 -2.90
C GLU A 31 0.31 -17.95 -2.62
N THR A 32 1.09 -17.68 -3.67
CA THR A 32 2.38 -16.99 -3.55
C THR A 32 2.37 -15.78 -4.47
N SER A 33 2.79 -14.64 -3.95
CA SER A 33 2.95 -13.41 -4.73
C SER A 33 4.43 -13.06 -4.82
N ILE A 34 4.88 -12.76 -6.03
CA ILE A 34 6.21 -12.23 -6.31
C ILE A 34 6.00 -11.05 -7.24
N GLY A 35 6.58 -9.90 -6.92
CA GLY A 35 6.50 -8.76 -7.81
C GLY A 35 7.51 -7.68 -7.48
N ALA A 36 7.56 -6.68 -8.34
CA ALA A 36 8.28 -5.44 -8.07
C ALA A 36 7.65 -4.27 -8.81
N ASP A 37 7.50 -3.15 -8.13
CA ASP A 37 7.16 -1.87 -8.76
C ASP A 37 8.43 -1.07 -9.05
N ILE A 38 8.44 -0.40 -10.20
CA ILE A 38 9.34 0.74 -10.44
C ILE A 38 8.48 1.99 -10.48
N VAL A 39 8.81 2.96 -9.63
CA VAL A 39 8.07 4.22 -9.50
C VAL A 39 8.99 5.41 -9.74
N SER A 40 8.46 6.46 -10.37
CA SER A 40 9.19 7.71 -10.58
C SER A 40 9.45 8.48 -9.27
N GLN A 41 8.67 8.20 -8.23
CA GLN A 41 8.80 8.79 -6.90
C GLN A 41 8.17 7.83 -5.88
N TYR A 42 8.80 7.69 -4.71
CA TYR A 42 8.20 7.02 -3.57
C TYR A 42 7.31 8.00 -2.80
N TYR A 43 6.03 7.99 -3.13
CA TYR A 43 4.98 8.78 -2.49
C TYR A 43 4.10 7.89 -1.61
N TRP A 44 3.87 8.28 -0.35
CA TRP A 44 3.06 7.48 0.58
C TRP A 44 2.22 8.37 1.52
N ARG A 45 0.89 8.22 1.49
CA ARG A 45 -0.08 8.90 2.39
C ARG A 45 0.11 10.43 2.52
N GLY A 46 0.59 11.08 1.46
CA GLY A 46 0.89 12.52 1.48
C GLY A 46 2.35 12.89 1.68
N GLN A 47 3.24 11.91 1.85
CA GLN A 47 4.65 12.11 2.16
C GLN A 47 5.54 11.84 0.94
N ASP A 48 6.62 12.62 0.86
CA ASP A 48 7.72 12.36 -0.06
C ASP A 48 8.75 11.51 0.67
N LEU A 49 8.82 10.22 0.34
CA LEU A 49 9.69 9.25 1.01
C LEU A 49 10.92 8.87 0.17
N GLY A 50 10.98 9.32 -1.08
CA GLY A 50 12.12 9.03 -1.94
C GLY A 50 11.87 9.38 -3.40
N ALA A 51 12.96 9.44 -4.16
CA ALA A 51 12.93 9.66 -5.59
C ALA A 51 12.56 8.36 -6.35
N VAL A 52 13.12 8.17 -7.55
CA VAL A 52 12.91 6.95 -8.35
C VAL A 52 13.29 5.73 -7.52
N SER A 53 12.37 4.78 -7.35
CA SER A 53 12.53 3.66 -6.42
C SER A 53 12.12 2.33 -7.05
N LEU A 54 12.81 1.26 -6.64
CA LEU A 54 12.44 -0.13 -6.90
C LEU A 54 11.83 -0.73 -5.64
N GLN A 55 10.65 -1.33 -5.77
CA GLN A 55 9.83 -1.77 -4.65
C GLN A 55 9.45 -3.25 -4.77
N PRO A 56 10.30 -4.18 -4.30
CA PRO A 56 10.01 -5.61 -4.37
C PRO A 56 8.91 -6.05 -3.40
N THR A 57 8.18 -7.09 -3.77
CA THR A 57 7.17 -7.76 -2.94
C THR A 57 7.33 -9.27 -3.01
N LEU A 58 7.22 -9.93 -1.86
CA LEU A 58 7.13 -11.38 -1.72
C LEU A 58 6.06 -11.71 -0.69
N GLY A 59 5.10 -12.55 -1.03
CA GLY A 59 4.03 -12.93 -0.10
C GLY A 59 3.61 -14.38 -0.23
N ILE A 60 3.01 -14.87 0.85
CA ILE A 60 2.31 -16.15 0.92
C ILE A 60 0.94 -15.96 1.56
N GLY A 61 -0.08 -16.58 0.99
CA GLY A 61 -1.46 -16.49 1.45
C GLY A 61 -2.09 -17.87 1.60
N TYR A 62 -2.96 -18.03 2.60
CA TYR A 62 -3.80 -19.21 2.77
C TYR A 62 -5.05 -18.88 3.57
N LYS A 63 -6.24 -19.22 3.03
CA LYS A 63 -7.53 -19.02 3.73
C LYS A 63 -7.77 -17.61 4.26
N GLY A 64 -7.35 -16.61 3.49
CA GLY A 64 -7.46 -15.20 3.86
C GLY A 64 -6.35 -14.70 4.78
N LEU A 65 -5.54 -15.56 5.39
CA LEU A 65 -4.33 -15.16 6.12
C LEU A 65 -3.18 -14.94 5.13
N SER A 66 -2.44 -13.85 5.25
CA SER A 66 -1.28 -13.56 4.41
C SER A 66 -0.08 -13.06 5.24
N LEU A 67 1.12 -13.42 4.78
CA LEU A 67 2.38 -12.85 5.25
C LEU A 67 3.13 -12.29 4.05
N THR A 68 3.38 -10.98 4.07
CA THR A 68 3.99 -10.25 2.95
C THR A 68 5.21 -9.49 3.42
N ALA A 69 6.31 -9.66 2.71
CA ALA A 69 7.47 -8.79 2.77
C ALA A 69 7.42 -7.80 1.61
N TRP A 70 7.55 -6.51 1.92
CA TRP A 70 7.70 -5.43 0.96
C TRP A 70 8.99 -4.67 1.24
N GLY A 71 9.55 -4.01 0.24
CA GLY A 71 10.65 -3.09 0.49
C GLY A 71 10.68 -1.95 -0.50
N SER A 72 11.52 -0.97 -0.22
CA SER A 72 11.81 0.15 -1.11
C SER A 72 13.29 0.46 -1.09
N VAL A 73 13.87 0.63 -2.27
CA VAL A 73 15.23 1.14 -2.42
C VAL A 73 15.24 2.23 -3.49
N GLY A 74 15.73 3.41 -3.12
CA GLY A 74 15.94 4.48 -4.09
C GLY A 74 17.06 4.11 -5.08
N LEU A 75 16.84 4.46 -6.33
CA LEU A 75 17.73 4.21 -7.46
C LEU A 75 18.52 5.47 -7.86
N SER A 76 18.32 6.58 -7.14
CA SER A 76 18.82 7.90 -7.55
C SER A 76 20.14 8.23 -6.88
N GLN A 77 20.29 7.93 -5.59
CA GLN A 77 21.52 8.14 -4.83
C GLN A 77 21.93 6.88 -4.05
N PRO A 78 23.23 6.61 -3.87
CA PRO A 78 23.70 5.47 -3.07
C PRO A 78 23.21 5.46 -1.62
N GLU A 79 22.99 6.64 -1.05
CA GLU A 79 22.52 6.90 0.31
C GLU A 79 20.99 6.93 0.45
N ASP A 80 20.25 6.61 -0.61
CA ASP A 80 18.79 6.59 -0.56
C ASP A 80 18.28 5.69 0.58
N THR A 81 17.20 6.14 1.22
CA THR A 81 16.57 5.43 2.34
C THR A 81 16.13 4.04 1.89
N LYS A 82 16.34 3.06 2.77
CA LYS A 82 15.88 1.69 2.57
C LYS A 82 14.76 1.40 3.54
N GLU A 83 13.70 0.84 3.01
CA GLU A 83 12.56 0.37 3.78
C GLU A 83 12.38 -1.12 3.56
N PHE A 84 12.02 -1.82 4.63
CA PHE A 84 11.64 -3.21 4.61
C PHE A 84 10.49 -3.43 5.58
N ASP A 85 9.40 -3.94 5.05
CA ASP A 85 8.16 -4.08 5.79
C ASP A 85 7.75 -5.54 5.83
N LEU A 86 7.29 -5.97 7.01
CA LEU A 86 6.67 -7.28 7.16
C LEU A 86 5.23 -7.10 7.63
N THR A 87 4.29 -7.59 6.84
CA THR A 87 2.85 -7.49 7.13
C THR A 87 2.23 -8.86 7.32
N LEU A 88 1.56 -9.06 8.46
CA LEU A 88 0.65 -10.18 8.69
C LEU A 88 -0.78 -9.63 8.60
N ALA A 89 -1.58 -10.16 7.68
CA ALA A 89 -2.94 -9.70 7.46
C ALA A 89 -3.94 -10.85 7.38
N TYR A 90 -5.21 -10.56 7.64
CA TYR A 90 -6.32 -11.46 7.45
C TYR A 90 -7.48 -10.75 6.74
N GLU A 91 -8.01 -11.40 5.71
CA GLU A 91 -9.10 -10.87 4.91
C GLU A 91 -10.22 -11.89 4.73
N THR A 92 -11.46 -11.41 4.83
CA THR A 92 -12.65 -12.23 4.55
C THR A 92 -13.82 -11.37 4.10
N GLY A 93 -14.39 -11.70 2.94
CA GLY A 93 -15.39 -10.85 2.31
C GLY A 93 -14.83 -9.46 2.01
N GLY A 94 -15.49 -8.40 2.50
CA GLY A 94 -14.98 -7.04 2.42
C GLY A 94 -14.09 -6.62 3.60
N PHE A 95 -14.02 -7.42 4.68
CA PHE A 95 -13.26 -7.06 5.88
C PHE A 95 -11.78 -7.39 5.74
N HIS A 96 -10.91 -6.47 6.20
CA HIS A 96 -9.49 -6.70 6.35
C HIS A 96 -8.99 -6.21 7.72
N ILE A 97 -7.97 -6.87 8.23
CA ILE A 97 -7.22 -6.47 9.42
C ILE A 97 -5.77 -6.93 9.28
N GLY A 98 -4.83 -6.16 9.81
CA GLY A 98 -3.42 -6.54 9.74
C GLY A 98 -2.54 -5.80 10.72
N VAL A 99 -1.30 -6.29 10.80
CA VAL A 99 -0.20 -5.64 11.51
C VAL A 99 0.99 -5.58 10.58
N THR A 100 1.57 -4.40 10.46
CA THR A 100 2.79 -4.15 9.69
C THR A 100 3.91 -3.72 10.64
N ASP A 101 5.08 -4.34 10.47
CA ASP A 101 6.34 -3.89 11.04
C ASP A 101 7.10 -3.13 9.94
N TYR A 102 7.09 -1.80 10.02
CA TYR A 102 7.87 -0.93 9.15
C TYR A 102 9.29 -0.84 9.67
N TRP A 103 10.29 -1.07 8.84
CA TRP A 103 11.68 -0.79 9.19
C TRP A 103 12.33 0.13 8.17
N PHE A 104 12.88 1.23 8.67
CA PHE A 104 13.75 2.13 7.90
C PHE A 104 15.19 1.99 8.38
N ASN A 105 16.16 2.20 7.47
CA ASN A 105 17.58 2.25 7.81
C ASN A 105 18.01 3.48 8.63
N SER A 106 17.06 4.24 9.18
CA SER A 106 17.23 5.42 10.03
C SER A 106 16.13 5.45 11.10
N PRO A 107 16.43 5.91 12.34
CA PRO A 107 17.70 6.44 12.82
C PRO A 107 18.77 5.39 13.12
N ASN A 108 18.40 4.10 13.17
CA ASN A 108 19.29 2.98 13.42
C ASN A 108 19.26 1.98 12.26
N GLU A 109 20.42 1.74 11.64
CA GLU A 109 20.58 0.84 10.49
C GLU A 109 20.53 -0.65 10.85
N LYS A 110 20.42 -1.01 12.14
CA LYS A 110 20.36 -2.42 12.57
C LYS A 110 18.92 -2.91 12.58
N TYR A 111 18.59 -3.79 11.63
CA TYR A 111 17.28 -4.46 11.56
C TYR A 111 16.92 -5.21 12.85
N PHE A 112 17.85 -5.84 13.56
CA PHE A 112 17.49 -6.58 14.79
C PHE A 112 17.45 -5.72 16.07
N ALA A 113 17.50 -4.39 15.95
CA ALA A 113 17.44 -3.50 17.10
C ALA A 113 15.98 -3.17 17.49
N TYR A 114 15.37 -4.00 18.34
CA TYR A 114 14.00 -3.80 18.85
C TYR A 114 13.93 -3.12 20.22
N LYS A 115 15.06 -2.72 20.78
CA LYS A 115 15.13 -2.11 22.12
C LYS A 115 14.47 -0.73 22.12
N ALA A 116 13.76 -0.42 23.20
CA ALA A 116 13.15 0.89 23.43
C ALA A 116 14.19 2.02 23.30
N HIS A 117 13.81 3.10 22.62
CA HIS A 117 14.64 4.27 22.32
C HIS A 117 15.88 3.99 21.43
N GLU A 118 15.97 2.80 20.82
CA GLU A 118 17.03 2.46 19.86
C GLU A 118 16.49 1.95 18.52
N THR A 119 15.24 1.50 18.48
CA THR A 119 14.63 0.87 17.30
C THR A 119 14.27 1.88 16.22
N SER A 120 14.42 1.48 14.95
CA SER A 120 13.82 2.16 13.79
C SER A 120 12.48 1.56 13.39
N HIS A 121 12.08 0.45 14.02
CA HIS A 121 10.84 -0.23 13.70
C HIS A 121 9.64 0.59 14.12
N VAL A 122 8.58 0.60 13.32
CA VAL A 122 7.27 1.16 13.66
C VAL A 122 6.22 0.09 13.43
N PHE A 123 5.47 -0.25 14.47
CA PHE A 123 4.42 -1.25 14.36
C PHE A 123 3.08 -0.57 14.17
N GLU A 124 2.43 -0.83 13.04
CA GLU A 124 1.13 -0.30 12.68
C GLU A 124 0.09 -1.42 12.70
N ALA A 125 -1.06 -1.16 13.32
CA ALA A 125 -2.24 -2.00 13.17
C ALA A 125 -3.18 -1.33 12.16
N ASN A 126 -3.79 -2.13 11.30
CA ASN A 126 -4.75 -1.67 10.31
C ASN A 126 -6.04 -2.46 10.36
N VAL A 127 -7.14 -1.81 10.02
CA VAL A 127 -8.47 -2.41 9.90
C VAL A 127 -9.29 -1.64 8.90
N GLY A 128 -10.17 -2.34 8.19
CA GLY A 128 -11.08 -1.65 7.30
C GLY A 128 -12.02 -2.60 6.58
N TYR A 129 -12.77 -2.01 5.67
CA TYR A 129 -13.85 -2.69 4.98
C TYR A 129 -14.05 -2.12 3.56
N ASP A 130 -14.11 -3.01 2.58
CA ASP A 130 -14.52 -2.72 1.22
C ASP A 130 -16.02 -3.00 1.04
N PHE A 131 -16.78 -1.95 0.72
CA PHE A 131 -18.21 -2.03 0.47
C PHE A 131 -18.55 -2.26 -1.00
N GLY A 132 -17.56 -2.23 -1.90
CA GLY A 132 -17.69 -2.32 -3.36
C GLY A 132 -17.50 -0.96 -4.05
N PRO A 133 -18.41 0.02 -3.88
CA PRO A 133 -18.25 1.34 -4.49
C PRO A 133 -17.34 2.27 -3.67
N LEU A 134 -17.00 1.89 -2.45
CA LEU A 134 -16.19 2.64 -1.51
C LEU A 134 -15.49 1.66 -0.57
N ALA A 135 -14.20 1.86 -0.28
CA ALA A 135 -13.51 1.21 0.81
C ALA A 135 -13.07 2.23 1.86
N LEU A 136 -13.06 1.81 3.13
CA LEU A 136 -12.59 2.60 4.26
C LEU A 136 -11.52 1.83 5.02
N ASN A 137 -10.41 2.50 5.30
CA ASN A 137 -9.26 1.93 5.99
C ASN A 137 -8.85 2.84 7.16
N TRP A 138 -8.47 2.23 8.27
CA TRP A 138 -7.91 2.90 9.43
C TRP A 138 -6.58 2.25 9.82
N TYR A 139 -5.61 3.08 10.15
CA TYR A 139 -4.25 2.70 10.47
C TYR A 139 -3.81 3.41 11.75
N THR A 140 -3.11 2.71 12.65
CA THR A 140 -2.53 3.29 13.87
C THR A 140 -1.19 2.67 14.20
N ASN A 141 -0.15 3.50 14.29
CA ASN A 141 1.12 3.13 14.89
C ASN A 141 0.93 2.92 16.39
N PHE A 142 1.18 1.72 16.91
CA PHE A 142 0.95 1.40 18.33
C PHE A 142 2.24 1.12 19.11
N ALA A 143 3.35 0.82 18.43
CA ALA A 143 4.64 0.55 19.07
C ALA A 143 5.82 0.97 18.17
N GLY A 144 7.04 0.88 18.71
CA GLY A 144 8.26 1.24 17.99
C GLY A 144 8.53 2.75 17.95
N ASN A 145 9.22 3.22 16.92
CA ASN A 145 9.66 4.59 16.68
C ASN A 145 8.55 5.47 16.08
N ASP A 146 7.36 5.43 16.70
CA ASP A 146 6.25 6.30 16.35
C ASP A 146 6.59 7.77 16.63
N GLY A 147 5.88 8.69 15.99
CA GLY A 147 5.96 10.12 16.24
C GLY A 147 5.41 10.53 17.62
N VAL A 148 5.52 11.82 17.91
CA VAL A 148 5.03 12.43 19.16
C VAL A 148 3.85 13.36 18.92
N ASN A 149 2.97 13.48 19.91
CA ASN A 149 1.88 14.45 19.93
C ASN A 149 2.39 15.83 20.41
N LYS A 150 1.45 16.76 20.64
CA LYS A 150 1.76 18.13 21.11
C LYS A 150 2.40 18.19 22.49
N ASP A 151 2.17 17.19 23.33
CA ASP A 151 2.69 17.12 24.69
C ASP A 151 4.04 16.39 24.75
N GLY A 152 4.53 15.88 23.61
CA GLY A 152 5.77 15.11 23.50
C GLY A 152 5.62 13.62 23.82
N ASP A 153 4.40 13.15 24.07
CA ASP A 153 4.08 11.74 24.28
C ASP A 153 3.89 11.02 22.94
N ARG A 154 3.96 9.68 22.93
CA ARG A 154 3.67 8.86 21.73
C ARG A 154 2.34 9.27 21.11
N ALA A 155 2.36 9.57 19.81
CA ALA A 155 1.20 10.10 19.11
C ALA A 155 0.10 9.07 18.87
N TYR A 156 0.45 7.78 18.81
CA TYR A 156 -0.38 6.76 18.20
C TYR A 156 -0.78 7.19 16.80
N SER A 157 0.24 7.56 16.00
CA SER A 157 0.04 8.22 14.71
C SER A 157 -0.92 7.41 13.87
N SER A 158 -2.05 8.03 13.54
CA SER A 158 -3.14 7.35 12.85
C SER A 158 -3.38 7.97 11.49
N TYR A 159 -3.88 7.17 10.56
CA TYR A 159 -4.28 7.59 9.23
C TYR A 159 -5.60 6.91 8.88
N VAL A 160 -6.49 7.64 8.23
CA VAL A 160 -7.76 7.13 7.71
C VAL A 160 -7.83 7.42 6.23
N GLU A 161 -8.31 6.46 5.44
CA GLU A 161 -8.41 6.60 3.99
C GLU A 161 -9.73 6.06 3.47
N ALA A 162 -10.30 6.80 2.52
CA ALA A 162 -11.42 6.38 1.72
C ALA A 162 -11.00 6.30 0.26
N THR A 163 -11.31 5.18 -0.39
CA THR A 163 -11.06 4.97 -1.83
C THR A 163 -12.32 4.58 -2.56
N ALA A 164 -12.44 5.01 -3.82
CA ALA A 164 -13.60 4.72 -4.68
C ALA A 164 -13.12 4.32 -6.08
N PRO A 165 -13.28 3.04 -6.47
CA PRO A 165 -12.89 2.57 -7.79
C PRO A 165 -13.94 2.93 -8.86
N PHE A 166 -13.48 3.23 -10.09
CA PHE A 166 -14.34 3.42 -11.25
C PHE A 166 -13.62 3.10 -12.56
N LYS A 167 -14.36 2.85 -13.64
CA LYS A 167 -13.80 2.58 -14.97
C LYS A 167 -14.08 3.73 -15.92
N LEU A 168 -13.04 4.22 -16.61
CA LEU A 168 -13.17 5.31 -17.58
C LEU A 168 -12.07 5.22 -18.64
N GLY A 169 -12.41 5.42 -19.91
CA GLY A 169 -11.42 5.48 -21.00
C GLY A 169 -10.64 4.18 -21.25
N GLY A 170 -11.16 3.03 -20.80
CA GLY A 170 -10.46 1.75 -20.88
C GLY A 170 -9.27 1.63 -19.91
N CYS A 171 -9.29 2.44 -18.85
CA CYS A 171 -8.42 2.31 -17.68
C CYS A 171 -9.29 2.05 -16.45
N ASP A 172 -8.65 1.48 -15.44
CA ASP A 172 -9.19 1.31 -14.11
C ASP A 172 -8.67 2.44 -13.23
N TRP A 173 -9.60 3.17 -12.63
CA TRP A 173 -9.33 4.37 -11.86
C TRP A 173 -9.69 4.16 -10.39
N GLU A 174 -8.98 4.86 -9.53
CA GLU A 174 -9.28 4.96 -8.11
C GLU A 174 -9.17 6.43 -7.70
N ALA A 175 -10.23 6.96 -7.10
CA ALA A 175 -10.19 8.23 -6.39
C ALA A 175 -9.97 7.97 -4.90
N SER A 176 -9.15 8.78 -4.26
CA SER A 176 -8.76 8.58 -2.86
C SER A 176 -8.72 9.90 -2.07
N VAL A 177 -9.11 9.83 -0.81
CA VAL A 177 -8.92 10.90 0.18
C VAL A 177 -8.46 10.28 1.49
N GLY A 178 -7.42 10.86 2.07
CA GLY A 178 -6.83 10.40 3.32
C GLY A 178 -6.50 11.53 4.26
N ALA A 179 -6.61 11.24 5.55
CA ALA A 179 -6.43 12.21 6.61
C ALA A 179 -5.73 11.61 7.82
N VAL A 180 -5.00 12.47 8.50
CA VAL A 180 -4.48 12.23 9.84
C VAL A 180 -5.52 12.78 10.83
N PRO A 181 -6.07 11.97 11.75
CA PRO A 181 -7.13 12.42 12.65
C PRO A 181 -6.60 13.19 13.87
N PHE A 182 -5.33 12.98 14.26
CA PHE A 182 -4.75 13.48 15.51
C PHE A 182 -3.38 14.14 15.28
N ALA A 183 -2.95 14.97 16.23
CA ALA A 183 -1.65 15.61 16.14
C ALA A 183 -0.50 14.58 16.22
N THR A 184 0.45 14.66 15.29
CA THR A 184 1.60 13.76 15.23
C THR A 184 2.76 14.36 14.43
N SER A 185 3.99 14.09 14.85
CA SER A 185 5.20 14.37 14.06
C SER A 185 5.45 13.36 12.93
N PHE A 186 4.74 12.22 12.90
CA PHE A 186 5.01 11.14 11.93
C PHE A 186 4.49 11.43 10.52
N TYR A 187 3.40 12.20 10.40
CA TYR A 187 2.74 12.50 9.12
C TYR A 187 2.85 13.99 8.80
N GLY A 188 4.06 14.43 8.41
CA GLY A 188 4.33 15.82 8.03
C GLY A 188 4.03 16.86 9.12
N ASP A 189 4.31 16.52 10.38
CA ASP A 189 4.09 17.37 11.56
C ASP A 189 2.66 17.94 11.67
N ALA A 190 1.66 17.08 11.45
CA ALA A 190 0.26 17.44 11.59
C ALA A 190 -0.06 17.96 13.01
N ASN A 191 -0.56 19.18 13.11
CA ASN A 191 -0.92 19.82 14.38
C ASN A 191 -2.35 19.48 14.87
N GLY A 192 -2.97 18.41 14.36
CA GLY A 192 -4.34 18.01 14.63
C GLY A 192 -4.93 17.24 13.45
N PHE A 193 -6.24 17.37 13.24
CA PHE A 193 -6.86 16.85 12.02
C PHE A 193 -6.28 17.53 10.78
N ALA A 194 -5.80 16.73 9.82
CA ALA A 194 -5.22 17.22 8.59
C ALA A 194 -5.55 16.29 7.42
N VAL A 195 -6.05 16.85 6.31
CA VAL A 195 -6.15 16.10 5.05
C VAL A 195 -4.77 16.08 4.41
N THR A 196 -4.16 14.90 4.35
CA THR A 196 -2.79 14.72 3.86
C THR A 196 -2.75 14.08 2.47
N HIS A 197 -3.86 13.52 2.01
CA HIS A 197 -3.94 12.89 0.70
C HIS A 197 -5.27 13.21 0.01
N VAL A 198 -5.19 13.71 -1.22
CA VAL A 198 -6.29 13.71 -2.18
C VAL A 198 -5.69 13.28 -3.51
N GLY A 199 -6.21 12.22 -4.11
CA GLY A 199 -5.58 11.63 -5.28
C GLY A 199 -6.53 10.99 -6.26
N VAL A 200 -6.03 10.82 -7.48
CA VAL A 200 -6.63 9.94 -8.47
C VAL A 200 -5.52 9.15 -9.16
N LYS A 201 -5.68 7.83 -9.21
CA LYS A 201 -4.76 6.89 -9.87
C LYS A 201 -5.48 6.20 -11.02
N ALA A 202 -4.83 6.10 -12.16
CA ALA A 202 -5.27 5.29 -13.30
C ALA A 202 -4.28 4.15 -13.52
N THR A 203 -4.79 2.96 -13.78
CA THR A 203 -3.99 1.77 -14.11
C THR A 203 -4.52 1.13 -15.39
N LYS A 204 -3.59 0.61 -16.20
CA LYS A 204 -3.91 -0.13 -17.42
C LYS A 204 -2.86 -1.19 -17.70
N ASP A 205 -3.32 -2.38 -18.03
CA ASP A 205 -2.44 -3.45 -18.48
C ASP A 205 -1.95 -3.19 -19.90
N LEU A 206 -0.64 -3.10 -20.05
CA LEU A 206 0.02 -3.13 -21.34
C LEU A 206 0.27 -4.59 -21.72
N LYS A 207 -0.52 -5.08 -22.66
CA LYS A 207 -0.35 -6.43 -23.21
C LYS A 207 0.95 -6.50 -24.02
N ILE A 208 1.89 -7.31 -23.56
CA ILE A 208 3.18 -7.55 -24.23
C ILE A 208 3.08 -8.80 -25.10
N THR A 209 2.50 -9.87 -24.56
CA THR A 209 2.21 -11.12 -25.28
C THR A 209 0.81 -11.62 -24.91
N ASP A 210 0.40 -12.76 -25.47
CA ASP A 210 -0.87 -13.40 -25.07
C ASP A 210 -0.87 -13.92 -23.63
N SER A 211 0.30 -14.14 -23.05
CA SER A 211 0.47 -14.68 -21.70
C SER A 211 1.14 -13.72 -20.71
N PHE A 212 1.55 -12.53 -21.16
CA PHE A 212 2.29 -11.58 -20.33
C PHE A 212 1.80 -10.15 -20.58
N SER A 213 1.42 -9.49 -19.49
CA SER A 213 1.05 -8.07 -19.48
C SER A 213 1.76 -7.38 -18.34
N VAL A 214 2.02 -6.09 -18.52
CA VAL A 214 2.65 -5.25 -17.51
C VAL A 214 1.64 -4.19 -17.10
N PRO A 215 1.14 -4.20 -15.85
CA PRO A 215 0.34 -3.11 -15.32
C PRO A 215 1.17 -1.83 -15.31
N VAL A 216 0.64 -0.77 -15.93
CA VAL A 216 1.21 0.58 -15.89
C VAL A 216 0.22 1.51 -15.23
N PHE A 217 0.70 2.37 -14.34
CA PHE A 217 -0.14 3.32 -13.65
C PHE A 217 0.45 4.73 -13.63
N ALA A 218 -0.45 5.70 -13.51
CA ALA A 218 -0.10 7.09 -13.22
C ALA A 218 -1.06 7.63 -12.15
N GLN A 219 -0.54 8.47 -11.26
CA GLN A 219 -1.27 9.08 -10.16
C GLN A 219 -0.96 10.57 -10.09
N VAL A 220 -2.01 11.37 -9.97
CA VAL A 220 -1.92 12.76 -9.49
C VAL A 220 -2.41 12.76 -8.06
N ALA A 221 -1.63 13.32 -7.14
CA ALA A 221 -2.02 13.46 -5.75
C ALA A 221 -1.58 14.81 -5.19
N ALA A 222 -2.28 15.28 -4.16
CA ALA A 222 -1.91 16.46 -3.39
C ALA A 222 -1.94 16.13 -1.90
N ASN A 223 -1.10 16.81 -1.15
CA ASN A 223 -1.18 16.91 0.31
C ASN A 223 -1.63 18.34 0.66
N PRO A 224 -2.94 18.56 0.88
CA PRO A 224 -3.46 19.89 1.24
C PRO A 224 -2.83 20.46 2.49
N SER A 225 -2.52 19.64 3.49
CA SER A 225 -1.94 20.09 4.76
C SER A 225 -0.53 20.65 4.62
N THR A 226 0.25 20.18 3.64
CA THR A 226 1.62 20.67 3.39
C THR A 226 1.75 21.47 2.10
N GLU A 227 0.63 21.70 1.40
CA GLU A 227 0.56 22.42 0.12
C GLU A 227 1.46 21.82 -0.99
N LYS A 228 1.67 20.50 -0.95
CA LYS A 228 2.49 19.77 -1.94
C LYS A 228 1.64 19.04 -2.95
N ALA A 229 2.16 18.89 -4.17
CA ALA A 229 1.55 18.12 -5.25
C ALA A 229 2.55 17.11 -5.81
N TYR A 230 2.03 15.98 -6.29
CA TYR A 230 2.78 14.80 -6.69
C TYR A 230 2.21 14.25 -8.00
N MET A 231 3.11 13.83 -8.89
CA MET A 231 2.79 13.12 -10.11
C MET A 231 3.67 11.89 -10.19
N VAL A 232 3.08 10.72 -10.01
CA VAL A 232 3.79 9.43 -9.98
C VAL A 232 3.42 8.64 -11.21
N VAL A 233 4.42 8.06 -11.88
CA VAL A 233 4.23 7.03 -12.89
C VAL A 233 5.00 5.79 -12.47
N GLY A 234 4.45 4.62 -12.73
CA GLY A 234 5.11 3.37 -12.44
C GLY A 234 4.55 2.20 -13.22
N PHE A 235 5.22 1.07 -13.06
CA PHE A 235 4.78 -0.20 -13.62
C PHE A 235 5.19 -1.35 -12.73
N THR A 236 4.47 -2.45 -12.87
CA THR A 236 4.64 -3.62 -12.01
C THR A 236 5.12 -4.81 -12.82
N LEU A 237 6.17 -5.46 -12.34
CA LEU A 237 6.64 -6.73 -12.84
C LEU A 237 6.09 -7.84 -11.96
N GLN A 238 5.35 -8.77 -12.58
CA GLN A 238 4.76 -9.94 -11.92
C GLN A 238 4.95 -11.14 -12.87
N PRO A 239 5.53 -12.26 -12.40
CA PRO A 239 5.78 -13.45 -13.21
C PRO A 239 4.52 -14.27 -13.52
#